data_AF-A0A166CJ10-F1
#
_entry.id   AF-A0A166CJ10-F1
#
_cell.length_a   1.000
_cell.length_b   1.000
_cell.length_c   1.000
_cell.angle_alpha   90.00
_cell.angle_beta   90.00
_cell.angle_gamma   90.00
#
_symmetry.space_group_name_H-M   'P 1'
#
loop_
_entity.id
_entity.type
_entity.pdbx_description
1 polymer ?
#
loop_
_entity_poly.entity_id
_entity_poly.type
_entity_poly.pdbx_seq_one_letter_code
_entity_poly.pdbx_strand_id
1 'polypeptide(L)' 'MPRLASLVPRVLVDVSSVKALCILWYPRDNQKAPQKINKHRAMDDTKESIAELKFYQDNIFKHRTKK' A
#
# COMPACT_ATOMS: atom_id res chain seq x y z
N MET A 1 14.88 15.22 -16.74
CA MET A 1 15.97 15.16 -15.74
C MET A 1 16.59 13.76 -15.70
N PRO A 2 17.60 13.47 -16.53
CA PRO A 2 18.19 12.12 -16.63
C PRO A 2 18.93 11.67 -15.36
N ARG A 3 19.56 12.60 -14.63
CA ARG A 3 20.32 12.29 -13.41
C ARG A 3 19.44 11.77 -12.27
N LEU A 4 18.24 12.34 -12.08
CA LEU A 4 17.31 11.89 -11.02
C LEU A 4 16.73 10.50 -11.31
N ALA A 5 16.37 10.24 -12.56
CA ALA A 5 15.83 8.94 -12.98
C ALA A 5 16.84 7.79 -12.82
N SER A 6 18.15 8.09 -12.71
CA SER A 6 19.18 7.10 -12.40
C SER A 6 19.26 6.72 -10.92
N LEU A 7 18.73 7.55 -10.03
CA LEU A 7 18.81 7.34 -8.57
C LEU A 7 17.64 6.52 -8.01
N VAL A 8 16.53 6.43 -8.74
CA VAL A 8 15.33 5.73 -8.29
C VAL A 8 14.90 4.67 -9.30
N PRO A 9 14.32 3.54 -8.85
CA PRO A 9 13.72 2.58 -9.75
C PRO A 9 12.62 3.21 -10.59
N ARG A 10 12.45 2.73 -11.83
CA ARG A 10 11.33 3.14 -12.70
C ARG A 10 9.98 2.64 -12.20
N VAL A 11 9.98 1.57 -11.43
CA VAL A 11 8.75 0.93 -10.92
C VAL A 11 8.35 1.59 -9.61
N LEU A 12 7.12 2.09 -9.58
CA LEU A 12 6.48 2.64 -8.40
C LEU A 12 5.43 1.63 -7.90
N VAL A 13 5.38 1.44 -6.59
CA VAL A 13 4.31 0.66 -5.94
C VAL A 13 3.32 1.66 -5.35
N ASP A 14 2.12 1.69 -5.90
CA ASP A 14 1.04 2.56 -5.45
C ASP A 14 0.04 1.79 -4.57
N VAL A 15 -0.06 2.19 -3.29
CA VAL A 15 -0.97 1.58 -2.31
C VAL A 15 -2.43 1.89 -2.64
N SER A 16 -2.72 3.03 -3.28
CA SER A 16 -4.09 3.41 -3.63
C SER A 16 -4.67 2.52 -4.73
N SER A 17 -3.86 2.10 -5.69
CA SER A 17 -4.22 1.06 -6.66
C SER A 17 -4.60 -0.25 -5.98
N VAL A 18 -3.84 -0.71 -4.98
CA VAL A 18 -4.14 -1.94 -4.22
C VAL A 18 -5.45 -1.78 -3.43
N LYS A 19 -5.67 -0.63 -2.82
CA LYS A 19 -6.92 -0.30 -2.12
C LYS A 19 -8.12 -0.36 -3.05
N ALA A 20 -8.03 0.20 -4.26
CA ALA A 20 -9.11 0.13 -5.23
C ALA A 20 -9.47 -1.31 -5.59
N LEU A 21 -8.46 -2.17 -5.80
CA LEU A 21 -8.67 -3.60 -6.03
C LEU A 21 -9.28 -4.29 -4.79
N CYS A 22 -8.85 -3.94 -3.59
CA CYS A 22 -9.41 -4.47 -2.35
C CYS A 22 -10.90 -4.16 -2.22
N ILE A 23 -11.32 -2.93 -2.53
CA ILE A 23 -12.72 -2.51 -2.45
C ILE A 23 -13.59 -3.35 -3.40
N LEU A 24 -13.10 -3.60 -4.62
CA LEU A 24 -13.85 -4.31 -5.66
C LEU A 24 -13.86 -5.83 -5.45
N TRP A 25 -12.72 -6.41 -5.10
CA TRP A 25 -12.55 -7.87 -5.05
C TRP A 25 -12.75 -8.45 -3.65
N TYR A 26 -12.48 -7.68 -2.60
CA TYR A 26 -12.51 -8.13 -1.19
C TYR A 26 -13.29 -7.16 -0.29
N PRO A 27 -14.59 -6.94 -0.54
CA PRO A 27 -15.39 -5.95 0.20
C PRO A 27 -15.55 -6.27 1.70
N ARG A 28 -15.40 -7.54 2.10
CA ARG A 28 -15.45 -7.96 3.51
C ARG A 28 -14.18 -7.57 4.26
N ASP A 29 -13.01 -7.76 3.64
CA ASP A 29 -11.72 -7.45 4.26
C ASP A 29 -11.43 -5.95 4.24
N ASN A 30 -11.94 -5.21 3.25
CA ASN A 30 -11.83 -3.76 3.20
C ASN A 30 -12.46 -3.08 4.43
N GLN A 31 -13.51 -3.65 5.02
CA GLN A 31 -14.13 -3.10 6.24
C GLN A 31 -13.21 -3.14 7.46
N LYS A 32 -12.22 -4.04 7.45
CA LYS A 32 -11.22 -4.17 8.52
C LYS A 32 -9.95 -3.36 8.25
N ALA A 33 -9.86 -2.68 7.10
CA ALA A 33 -8.70 -1.90 6.75
C ALA A 33 -8.54 -0.70 7.71
N PRO A 34 -7.31 -0.36 8.12
CA PRO A 34 -7.06 0.76 9.02
C PRO A 34 -7.48 2.08 8.38
N GLN A 35 -8.20 2.92 9.14
CA GLN A 35 -8.55 4.26 8.70
C GLN A 35 -7.34 5.20 8.86
N LYS A 36 -7.07 6.01 7.83
CA LYS A 36 -6.03 7.04 7.89
C LYS A 36 -6.46 8.17 8.81
N ILE A 37 -5.54 8.60 9.68
CA ILE A 37 -5.79 9.65 10.68
C ILE A 37 -5.50 11.03 10.05
N ASN A 38 -4.78 11.09 8.92
CA ASN A 38 -4.51 12.30 8.14
C ASN A 38 -3.99 13.45 9.00
N LYS A 39 -2.86 13.25 9.69
CA LYS A 39 -2.23 14.27 10.54
C LYS A 39 -1.59 15.44 9.75
N HIS A 40 -1.81 15.49 8.44
CA HIS A 40 -1.29 16.50 7.49
C HIS A 40 0.24 16.65 7.55
N ARG A 41 0.95 15.57 7.88
CA ARG A 41 2.41 15.49 7.88
C ARG A 41 2.86 14.37 6.95
N ALA A 42 3.76 14.67 6.03
CA ALA A 42 4.25 13.71 5.04
C ALA A 42 4.85 12.44 5.65
N MET A 43 5.56 12.57 6.78
CA MET A 43 6.14 11.43 7.51
C MET A 43 5.05 10.50 8.08
N ASP A 44 3.97 11.09 8.60
CA ASP A 44 2.88 10.31 9.19
C ASP A 44 2.07 9.62 8.08
N ASP A 45 1.77 10.31 6.98
CA ASP A 45 1.11 9.73 5.81
C ASP A 45 1.90 8.56 5.20
N THR A 46 3.24 8.66 5.19
CA THR A 46 4.11 7.58 4.71
C THR A 46 4.00 6.35 5.62
N LYS A 47 4.05 6.54 6.94
CA LYS A 47 3.90 5.45 7.92
C LYS A 47 2.51 4.80 7.84
N GLU A 48 1.46 5.60 7.71
CA GLU A 48 0.09 5.12 7.53
C GLU A 48 -0.06 4.30 6.24
N SER A 49 0.56 4.74 5.14
CA SER A 49 0.50 4.02 3.86
C SER A 49 1.27 2.69 3.90
N ILE A 50 2.38 2.62 4.64
CA ILE A 50 3.11 1.36 4.89
C ILE A 50 2.25 0.39 5.72
N ALA A 51 1.58 0.89 6.75
CA ALA A 51 0.69 0.08 7.59
C ALA A 51 -0.51 -0.46 6.79
N GLU A 52 -1.12 0.37 5.94
CA GLU A 52 -2.19 -0.02 5.01
C GLU A 52 -1.73 -1.13 4.05
N LEU A 53 -0.54 -0.98 3.44
CA LEU A 53 0.02 -2.00 2.55
C LEU A 53 0.31 -3.32 3.28
N LYS A 54 0.79 -3.27 4.53
CA LYS A 54 1.00 -4.46 5.36
C LYS A 54 -0.30 -5.19 5.64
N PHE A 55 -1.37 -4.45 5.95
CA PHE A 55 -2.71 -5.04 6.11
C PHE A 55 -3.15 -5.77 4.83
N TYR A 56 -2.98 -5.17 3.65
CA TYR A 56 -3.31 -5.83 2.40
C TYR A 56 -2.46 -7.08 2.14
N GLN A 57 -1.16 -7.02 2.44
CA GLN A 57 -0.25 -8.15 2.33
C GLN A 57 -0.72 -9.36 3.15
N ASP A 58 -1.16 -9.12 4.39
CA ASP A 58 -1.54 -10.19 5.31
C ASP A 58 -2.93 -10.78 5.03
N ASN A 59 -3.86 -9.99 4.46
CA ASN A 59 -5.26 -10.41 4.28
C ASN A 59 -5.61 -10.80 2.84
N ILE A 60 -4.97 -10.19 1.82
CA ILE A 60 -5.38 -10.32 0.41
C ILE A 60 -4.35 -11.08 -0.42
N PHE A 61 -3.06 -10.85 -0.16
CA PHE A 61 -2.02 -11.50 -0.93
C PHE A 61 -1.80 -12.92 -0.41
N LYS A 62 -1.58 -13.85 -1.35
CA LYS A 62 -1.23 -15.23 -0.99
C LYS A 62 0.10 -15.23 -0.25
N HIS A 63 0.16 -15.95 0.86
CA HIS A 63 1.43 -16.18 1.54
C HIS A 63 2.44 -16.79 0.57
N ARG A 64 3.66 -16.24 0.58
CA ARG A 64 4.77 -16.89 -0.11
C ARG A 64 5.02 -18.23 0.56
N THR A 65 4.58 -19.31 -0.06
CA THR A 65 5.13 -20.63 0.21
C THR A 65 6.62 -20.56 -0.10
N LYS A 66 7.45 -20.70 0.94
CA LYS A 66 8.88 -20.91 0.74
C LYS A 66 9.03 -22.18 -0.09
N LYS A 67 9.55 -22.03 -1.30
CA LYS A 67 9.95 -23.14 -2.16
C LYS A 67 11.42 -23.44 -1.90
#